data_AF-A0AAV7JHM1-F1
#
_entry.id   AF-A0AAV7JHM1-F1
#
_cell.length_a   1.000
_cell.length_b   1.000
_cell.length_c   1.000
_cell.angle_alpha   90.00
_cell.angle_beta   90.00
_cell.angle_gamma   90.00
#
_symmetry.space_group_name_H-M   'P 1'
#
loop_
_entity.id
_entity.type
_entity.pdbx_description
1 polymer ?
#
loop_
_entity_poly.entity_id
_entity_poly.type
_entity_poly.pdbx_seq_one_letter_code
_entity_poly.pdbx_strand_id
1 'polypeptide(L)'
;MSNQIQSIKDLTEAEITGLGIKELNKKLRQKNYTKQEQLAIKRQRRKIKMKKYRKESHKRRIKYLNNLLEQHALLQDEYLGLKLEVFNLQREKVSLIEEISSDEDDEYGEFVIVD
;
A
#
# COMPACT_ATOMS: atom_id res chain seq x y z
N MET A 1 -31.11 30.49 -31.99
CA MET A 1 -30.01 31.26 -31.35
C MET A 1 -29.38 30.42 -30.25
N SER A 2 -28.18 29.87 -30.46
CA SER A 2 -27.43 29.13 -29.43
C SER A 2 -25.94 29.48 -29.59
N ASN A 3 -25.52 30.59 -28.98
CA ASN A 3 -24.16 31.12 -29.05
C ASN A 3 -23.48 31.23 -27.67
N GLN A 4 -24.02 30.63 -26.61
CA GLN A 4 -23.53 30.85 -25.24
C GLN A 4 -22.43 29.90 -24.74
N ILE A 5 -21.95 28.95 -25.54
CA ILE A 5 -20.89 27.99 -25.12
C ILE A 5 -19.56 28.21 -25.87
N GLN A 6 -19.51 29.09 -26.87
CA GLN A 6 -18.29 29.35 -27.65
C GLN A 6 -17.22 30.21 -26.92
N SER A 7 -17.50 30.87 -25.78
CA SER A 7 -16.59 31.89 -25.19
C SER A 7 -15.51 31.35 -24.23
N ILE A 8 -15.53 30.07 -23.84
CA ILE A 8 -14.49 29.46 -22.97
C ILE A 8 -13.30 28.92 -23.81
N LYS A 9 -13.20 29.24 -25.10
CA LYS A 9 -12.15 28.71 -25.98
C LYS A 9 -10.76 29.33 -25.76
N ASP A 10 -10.66 30.48 -25.09
CA ASP A 10 -9.40 31.23 -25.03
C ASP A 10 -8.50 30.91 -23.84
N LEU A 11 -8.93 30.05 -22.90
CA LEU A 11 -8.10 29.65 -21.77
C LEU A 11 -7.83 28.15 -21.84
N THR A 12 -6.56 27.79 -21.93
CA THR A 12 -6.17 26.38 -21.95
C THR A 12 -6.34 25.75 -20.57
N GLU A 13 -6.54 24.43 -20.52
CA GLU A 13 -6.62 23.67 -19.26
C GLU A 13 -5.37 23.89 -18.38
N ALA A 14 -4.19 24.07 -19.00
CA ALA A 14 -2.94 24.40 -18.33
C ALA A 14 -2.99 25.79 -17.66
N GLU A 15 -3.52 26.81 -18.34
CA GLU A 15 -3.66 28.15 -17.78
C GLU A 15 -4.68 28.21 -16.65
N ILE A 16 -5.78 27.46 -16.77
CA ILE A 16 -6.84 27.40 -15.75
C ILE A 16 -6.32 26.74 -14.46
N THR A 17 -5.51 25.69 -14.59
CA THR A 17 -5.08 24.87 -13.45
C THR A 17 -3.76 25.33 -12.84
N GLY A 18 -2.83 25.81 -13.66
CA GLY A 18 -1.47 26.20 -13.26
C GLY A 18 -1.38 27.53 -12.52
N LEU A 19 -2.24 28.50 -12.84
CA LEU A 19 -2.21 29.82 -12.19
C LEU A 19 -2.70 29.78 -10.73
N GLY A 20 -2.13 30.64 -9.88
CA GLY A 20 -2.66 30.93 -8.56
C GLY A 20 -4.07 31.54 -8.64
N ILE A 21 -4.88 31.43 -7.57
CA ILE A 21 -6.27 31.97 -7.61
C ILE A 21 -6.29 33.49 -7.86
N LYS A 22 -5.31 34.23 -7.31
CA LYS A 22 -5.17 35.68 -7.52
C LYS A 22 -4.84 36.02 -8.98
N GLU A 23 -3.90 35.29 -9.56
CA GLU A 23 -3.47 35.45 -10.96
C GLU A 23 -4.58 35.08 -11.93
N LEU A 24 -5.30 33.98 -11.66
CA LEU A 24 -6.46 33.58 -12.45
C LEU A 24 -7.52 34.68 -12.43
N ASN A 25 -7.86 35.24 -11.27
CA ASN A 25 -8.83 36.34 -11.18
C ASN A 25 -8.33 37.61 -11.92
N LYS A 26 -7.03 37.91 -11.88
CA LYS A 26 -6.44 39.03 -12.64
C LYS A 26 -6.61 38.81 -14.14
N LYS A 27 -6.24 37.62 -14.64
CA LYS A 27 -6.34 37.25 -16.06
C LYS A 27 -7.79 37.23 -16.55
N LEU A 28 -8.71 36.74 -15.72
CA LEU A 28 -10.14 36.73 -16.04
C LEU A 28 -10.72 38.14 -16.18
N ARG A 29 -10.27 39.09 -15.35
CA ARG A 29 -10.66 40.51 -15.47
C ARG A 29 -10.03 41.18 -16.69
N GLN A 30 -8.75 40.91 -16.97
CA GLN A 30 -8.05 41.46 -18.15
C GLN A 30 -8.70 41.02 -19.48
N LYS A 31 -9.21 39.79 -19.53
CA LYS A 31 -9.96 39.26 -20.68
C LYS A 31 -11.45 39.66 -20.69
N ASN A 32 -11.89 40.53 -19.78
CA ASN A 32 -13.26 41.02 -19.68
C ASN A 32 -14.36 39.93 -19.55
N TYR A 33 -14.04 38.79 -18.92
CA TYR A 33 -15.06 37.76 -18.67
C TYR A 33 -16.12 38.25 -17.69
N THR A 34 -17.38 37.93 -17.97
CA THR A 34 -18.53 38.18 -17.09
C THR A 34 -18.44 37.36 -15.80
N LYS A 35 -19.17 37.76 -14.76
CA LYS A 35 -19.21 37.00 -13.48
C LYS A 35 -19.65 35.54 -13.68
N GLN A 36 -20.57 35.28 -14.60
CA GLN A 36 -21.05 33.93 -14.90
C GLN A 36 -19.98 33.07 -15.60
N GLU A 37 -19.25 33.64 -16.56
CA GLU A 37 -18.14 32.95 -17.23
C GLU A 37 -16.97 32.68 -16.27
N GLN A 38 -16.65 33.65 -15.40
CA GLN A 38 -15.65 33.46 -14.34
C GLN A 38 -16.03 32.29 -13.42
N LEU A 39 -17.31 32.16 -13.08
CA LEU A 39 -17.81 31.05 -12.27
C LEU A 39 -17.69 29.71 -13.02
N ALA A 40 -18.05 29.68 -14.32
CA ALA A 40 -17.89 28.50 -15.16
C ALA A 40 -16.43 28.03 -15.23
N ILE A 41 -15.49 28.95 -15.43
CA ILE A 41 -14.05 28.67 -15.49
C ILE A 41 -13.54 28.14 -14.14
N LYS A 42 -14.01 28.71 -13.01
CA LYS A 42 -13.68 28.19 -11.66
C LYS A 42 -14.24 26.79 -11.42
N ARG A 43 -15.45 26.49 -11.89
CA ARG A 43 -16.04 25.13 -11.83
C ARG A 43 -15.23 24.15 -12.68
N GLN A 44 -14.83 24.55 -13.89
CA GLN A 44 -13.95 23.75 -14.76
C GLN A 44 -12.61 23.47 -14.08
N ARG A 45 -11.97 24.49 -13.50
CA ARG A 45 -10.74 24.34 -12.70
C ARG A 45 -10.89 23.31 -11.59
N ARG A 46 -11.98 23.37 -10.83
CA ARG A 46 -12.27 22.41 -9.76
C ARG A 46 -12.41 20.99 -10.33
N LYS A 47 -13.15 20.81 -11.42
CA LYS A 47 -13.35 19.50 -12.07
C LYS A 47 -12.02 18.87 -12.49
N ILE A 48 -11.12 19.66 -13.07
CA ILE A 48 -9.79 19.21 -13.50
C ILE A 48 -8.92 18.82 -12.28
N LYS A 49 -8.85 19.68 -11.26
CA LYS A 49 -8.11 19.37 -10.03
C LYS A 49 -8.62 18.10 -9.35
N MET A 50 -9.94 17.94 -9.25
CA MET A 50 -10.55 16.73 -8.69
C MET A 50 -10.22 15.47 -9.51
N LYS A 51 -10.12 15.58 -10.84
CA LYS A 51 -9.66 14.46 -11.68
C LYS A 51 -8.21 14.09 -11.35
N LYS A 52 -7.33 15.08 -11.15
CA LYS A 52 -5.93 14.86 -10.74
C LYS A 52 -5.84 14.21 -9.36
N TYR A 53 -6.55 14.74 -8.37
CA TYR A 53 -6.56 14.20 -7.00
C TYR A 53 -7.10 12.77 -6.95
N ARG A 54 -8.13 12.43 -7.74
CA ARG A 54 -8.61 11.05 -7.85
C ARG A 54 -7.54 10.11 -8.41
N LYS A 55 -6.82 10.52 -9.46
CA LYS A 55 -5.70 9.73 -10.01
C LYS A 55 -4.59 9.54 -8.99
N GLU A 56 -4.18 10.60 -8.29
CA GLU A 56 -3.13 10.53 -7.26
C GLU A 56 -3.56 9.67 -6.07
N SER A 57 -4.82 9.78 -5.64
CA SER A 57 -5.39 8.94 -4.58
C SER A 57 -5.37 7.47 -4.99
N HIS A 58 -5.80 7.16 -6.22
CA HIS A 58 -5.76 5.80 -6.74
C HIS A 58 -4.33 5.25 -6.82
N LYS A 59 -3.35 6.06 -7.27
CA LYS A 59 -1.93 5.67 -7.26
C LYS A 59 -1.42 5.37 -5.85
N ARG A 60 -1.75 6.20 -4.86
CA ARG A 60 -1.38 5.95 -3.45
C ARG A 60 -2.01 4.66 -2.93
N ARG A 61 -3.28 4.40 -3.25
CA ARG A 61 -3.98 3.18 -2.87
C ARG A 61 -3.32 1.93 -3.45
N ILE A 62 -2.96 1.95 -4.74
CA ILE A 62 -2.23 0.83 -5.37
C ILE A 62 -0.89 0.62 -4.69
N LYS A 63 -0.12 1.70 -4.47
CA LYS A 63 1.18 1.60 -3.78
C LYS A 63 1.04 0.99 -2.39
N TYR A 64 0.03 1.41 -1.63
CA TYR A 64 -0.27 0.87 -0.30
C TYR A 64 -0.62 -0.62 -0.36
N LEU A 65 -1.45 -1.02 -1.32
CA LEU A 65 -1.83 -2.42 -1.51
C LEU A 65 -0.61 -3.30 -1.87
N ASN A 66 0.24 -2.84 -2.78
CA ASN A 66 1.46 -3.57 -3.14
C ASN A 66 2.39 -3.74 -1.94
N ASN A 67 2.58 -2.68 -1.14
CA ASN A 67 3.38 -2.76 0.09
C ASN A 67 2.78 -3.76 1.10
N LEU A 68 1.46 -3.82 1.24
CA LEU A 68 0.82 -4.82 2.10
C LEU A 68 1.04 -6.25 1.59
N LEU A 69 0.98 -6.47 0.28
CA LEU A 69 1.25 -7.79 -0.32
C LEU A 69 2.71 -8.22 -0.11
N GLU A 70 3.66 -7.29 -0.27
CA GLU A 70 5.08 -7.53 0.03
C GLU A 70 5.29 -7.87 1.50
N GLN A 71 4.69 -7.11 2.42
CA GLN A 71 4.75 -7.39 3.86
C GLN A 71 4.15 -8.76 4.22
N HIS A 72 3.02 -9.12 3.60
CA HIS A 72 2.41 -10.43 3.82
C HIS A 72 3.32 -11.56 3.34
N ALA A 73 3.94 -11.42 2.16
CA ALA A 73 4.86 -12.42 1.63
C ALA A 73 6.06 -12.61 2.56
N LEU A 74 6.68 -11.52 3.03
CA LEU A 74 7.79 -11.57 3.98
C LEU A 74 7.40 -12.27 5.29
N LEU A 75 6.25 -11.90 5.86
CA LEU A 75 5.75 -12.54 7.09
C LEU A 75 5.42 -14.01 6.89
N GLN A 76 4.93 -14.39 5.70
CA GLN A 76 4.63 -15.78 5.38
C GLN A 76 5.92 -16.61 5.28
N ASP A 77 6.97 -16.06 4.67
CA ASP A 77 8.28 -16.71 4.60
C ASP A 77 8.91 -16.86 5.99
N GLU A 78 8.86 -15.82 6.83
CA GLU A 78 9.31 -15.88 8.23
C GLU A 78 8.54 -16.94 9.04
N TYR A 79 7.21 -16.98 8.89
CA TYR A 79 6.38 -17.97 9.56
C TYR A 79 6.74 -19.41 9.15
N LEU A 80 6.99 -19.65 7.86
CA LEU A 80 7.43 -20.95 7.37
C LEU A 80 8.82 -21.31 7.91
N GLY A 81 9.75 -20.35 7.96
CA GLY A 81 11.07 -20.52 8.58
C GLY A 81 10.98 -20.96 10.04
N LEU A 82 10.21 -20.23 10.85
CA LEU A 82 9.98 -20.57 12.26
C LEU A 82 9.32 -21.94 12.44
N LYS A 83 8.40 -22.31 11.54
CA LYS A 83 7.76 -23.63 11.59
C LYS A 83 8.75 -24.77 11.35
N LEU A 84 9.71 -24.59 10.44
CA LEU A 84 10.78 -25.55 10.20
C LEU A 84 11.74 -25.63 11.39
N GLU A 85 12.07 -24.50 12.01
CA GLU A 85 12.91 -24.45 13.21
C GLU A 85 12.26 -25.21 14.37
N VAL A 86 10.97 -24.97 14.64
CA VAL A 86 10.20 -25.72 15.66
C VAL A 86 10.20 -27.21 15.36
N PHE A 87 10.03 -27.61 14.09
CA PHE A 87 10.08 -29.01 13.70
C PHE A 87 11.45 -29.65 13.97
N ASN A 88 12.54 -28.96 13.63
CA ASN A 88 13.89 -29.44 13.90
C ASN A 88 14.17 -29.57 15.40
N LEU A 89 13.79 -28.57 16.19
CA LEU A 89 13.92 -28.59 17.65
C LEU A 89 13.10 -29.73 18.28
N GLN A 90 11.90 -30.00 17.77
CA GLN A 90 11.11 -31.15 18.21
C GLN A 90 11.79 -32.48 17.91
N ARG A 91 12.43 -32.61 16.73
CA ARG A 91 13.17 -33.80 16.34
C ARG A 91 14.43 -33.99 17.21
N GLU A 92 15.21 -32.94 17.42
CA GLU A 92 16.37 -32.96 18.32
C GLU A 92 15.97 -33.34 19.75
N LYS A 93 14.87 -32.77 20.25
CA LYS A 93 14.31 -33.14 21.56
C LYS A 93 14.00 -34.64 21.65
N VAL A 94 13.39 -35.22 20.62
CA VAL A 94 13.09 -36.66 20.59
C VAL A 94 14.37 -37.49 20.59
N SER A 95 15.36 -37.13 19.75
CA SER A 95 16.67 -37.81 19.71
C SER A 95 17.37 -37.80 21.06
N LEU A 96 17.41 -36.65 21.73
CA LEU A 96 18.03 -36.52 23.05
C LEU A 96 17.31 -37.36 24.12
N ILE A 97 15.97 -37.48 24.04
CA ILE A 97 15.20 -38.34 24.94
C ILE A 97 15.56 -39.81 24.69
N GLU A 98 15.67 -40.23 23.43
CA GLU A 98 16.05 -41.60 23.06
C GLU A 98 17.48 -41.94 23.54
N GLU A 99 18.44 -41.03 23.38
CA GLU A 99 19.82 -41.18 23.88
C GLU A 99 19.87 -41.35 25.41
N ILE A 100 19.13 -40.51 26.16
CA ILE A 100 19.07 -40.62 27.63
C ILE A 100 18.45 -41.96 28.06
N SER A 101 17.42 -42.44 27.37
CA SER A 101 16.78 -43.72 27.72
C SER A 101 17.66 -44.94 27.41
N SER A 102 18.49 -44.90 26.36
CA SER A 102 19.42 -46.00 26.06
C SER A 102 20.59 -46.10 27.03
N ASP A 103 20.99 -44.99 27.65
CA ASP A 103 22.07 -44.97 28.64
C ASP A 103 21.64 -45.58 29.99
N GLU A 104 20.34 -45.66 30.29
CA GLU A 104 19.81 -46.26 31.53
C GLU A 104 19.65 -47.80 31.47
N ASP A 105 19.58 -48.40 30.28
CA ASP A 105 19.41 -49.85 30.10
C ASP A 105 20.74 -50.63 30.20
N ASP A 106 21.89 -49.95 30.15
CA ASP A 106 23.23 -50.57 30.21
C ASP A 106 23.82 -50.67 31.64
N GLU A 107 23.20 -50.07 32.67
CA GLU A 107 23.77 -50.03 34.04
C GLU A 107 23.29 -51.18 34.97
N TYR A 108 22.27 -51.95 34.60
CA TYR A 108 21.73 -53.06 35.42
C TYR A 108 21.72 -54.41 34.69
N GLY A 109 22.87 -54.78 34.14
CA GLY A 109 23.13 -56.14 33.68
C GLY A 109 23.44 -57.10 34.83
N GLU A 110 22.50 -58.01 35.11
CA GLU A 110 22.71 -59.31 35.77
C GLU A 110 22.78 -59.34 37.32
N PHE A 111 21.60 -59.30 37.98
CA PHE A 111 21.48 -59.89 39.31
C PHE A 111 21.41 -61.42 39.19
N VAL A 112 22.51 -62.11 39.48
CA VAL A 112 22.52 -63.56 39.69
C VAL A 112 21.77 -63.86 40.99
N ILE A 113 20.59 -64.46 40.88
CA ILE A 113 19.92 -65.09 42.03
C ILE A 113 20.67 -66.40 42.30
N VAL A 114 21.34 -66.50 43.45
CA VAL A 114 21.97 -67.72 43.93
C VAL A 114 20.99 -68.41 44.88
N ASP A 115 20.61 -69.64 44.55
CA ASP A 115 19.77 -70.53 45.36
C ASP A 115 20.39 -70.90 46.73
#